data_AF-A0A178W995-F1
#
_entry.id   AF-A0A178W995-F1
#
_cell.length_a   1.000
_cell.length_b   1.000
_cell.length_c   1.000
_cell.angle_alpha   90.00
_cell.angle_beta   90.00
_cell.angle_gamma   90.00
#
_symmetry.space_group_name_H-M   'P 1'
#
loop_
_entity.id
_entity.type
_entity.pdbx_description
1 polymer ?
#
loop_
_entity_poly.entity_id
_entity_poly.type
_entity_poly.pdbx_seq_one_letter_code
_entity_poly.pdbx_strand_id
1 'polypeptide(L)'
;MSELIKNIVLVGRTGNGKSATGNTLLGKEMFESKRQAVGVTKKCKMYRAAIQDGPIINVIDTPGLCDSAILLEELSKEITNCLNMTEEGIHAVLLVLSVKTRVSEEEESTINTLQSIFDSKILDYCIVVFTGGDELEQDNQTLDDFFSAGCPEVLTKALRLCHGRKVVFNNRTTDEEKKAEQITKLLALVADIGEKTGGIPYTYQMHLKIKEEIEKHKEQERAIKAKNLAEAEQAVRLDKIRMDQEMIALAEENGRVKEQERAIEANTIAEAKLALVKEELQKEHEKNMQKMAEENKKRREQEKEIQSKNLEEAELARRQEKIRMDQEMIALAEENRRLKEQEKAVEANNLAEAKLALVKEELRKELEEKMQLMAEKNNEKLREQERMIDSKKRVEAEQAVLHDKLRMQQELIALVEAGEKRMEQQRAIESKNRAEAELVVMREKLRMTDEKLRMEKEKIGQLTAQVIRIYARDLDIAWSENISYWSWLPLQSETSSDTLVEAATLREVCWLCINGKVDTVELTPETKYEVVYVVKLEDTASGWETPVNLKLTLPNNRARPQERSVSLEEHIGKPWVDIKAGEFMMSAEDTGEVSFSLYETENGSWKRGLTVKCVEIRPKN
;
A
#
# COMPACT_ATOMS: atom_id res chain seq x y z
N MET A 1 -3.97 57.86 48.05
CA MET A 1 -4.43 56.81 47.12
C MET A 1 -3.85 57.14 45.77
N SER A 2 -3.03 56.26 45.19
CA SER A 2 -2.53 56.46 43.82
C SER A 2 -3.71 56.60 42.88
N GLU A 3 -3.72 57.63 42.03
CA GLU A 3 -4.72 57.78 40.97
C GLU A 3 -4.60 56.56 40.04
N LEU A 4 -5.55 55.62 40.13
CA LEU A 4 -5.55 54.39 39.33
C LEU A 4 -5.83 54.75 37.86
N ILE A 5 -4.81 54.60 37.03
CA ILE A 5 -4.89 54.87 35.59
C ILE A 5 -5.58 53.68 34.92
N LYS A 6 -6.64 53.93 34.14
CA LYS A 6 -7.35 52.90 33.38
C LYS A 6 -6.96 52.96 31.91
N ASN A 7 -6.36 51.89 31.41
CA ASN A 7 -5.97 51.76 30.00
C ASN A 7 -7.13 51.12 29.21
N ILE A 8 -7.71 51.89 28.29
CA ILE A 8 -8.88 51.52 27.50
C ILE A 8 -8.48 51.45 26.03
N VAL A 9 -8.64 50.28 25.41
CA VAL A 9 -8.27 50.05 23.99
C VAL A 9 -9.53 50.01 23.14
N LEU A 10 -9.54 50.76 22.03
CA LEU A 10 -10.67 50.82 21.09
C LEU A 10 -10.39 49.92 19.89
N VAL A 11 -11.24 48.93 19.66
CA VAL A 11 -11.12 47.96 18.55
C VAL A 11 -12.41 47.90 17.74
N GLY A 12 -12.33 47.55 16.46
CA GLY A 12 -13.48 47.60 15.55
C GLY A 12 -13.10 47.86 14.10
N ARG A 13 -14.03 47.64 13.18
CA ARG A 13 -13.87 48.00 11.76
C ARG A 13 -13.60 49.51 11.59
N THR A 14 -12.91 49.88 10.52
CA THR A 14 -12.85 51.28 10.05
C THR A 14 -14.26 51.81 9.78
N GLY A 15 -14.50 53.08 10.10
CA GLY A 15 -15.81 53.71 9.92
C GLY A 15 -16.80 53.51 11.09
N ASN A 16 -16.60 52.53 11.98
CA ASN A 16 -17.52 52.30 13.11
C ASN A 16 -17.45 53.37 14.23
N GLY A 17 -16.59 54.37 14.09
CA GLY A 17 -16.52 55.51 15.01
C GLY A 17 -15.64 55.31 16.24
N LYS A 18 -14.57 54.49 16.14
CA LYS A 18 -13.56 54.32 17.20
C LYS A 18 -12.96 55.65 17.66
N SER A 19 -12.33 56.38 16.74
CA SER A 19 -11.70 57.67 17.03
C SER A 19 -12.69 58.71 17.57
N ALA A 20 -13.93 58.72 17.08
CA ALA A 20 -14.99 59.59 17.60
C ALA A 20 -15.35 59.24 19.05
N THR A 21 -15.51 57.94 19.35
CA THR A 21 -15.73 57.43 20.71
C THR A 21 -14.57 57.82 21.62
N GLY A 22 -13.34 57.67 21.13
CA GLY A 22 -12.14 58.09 21.88
C GLY A 22 -12.13 59.58 22.20
N ASN A 23 -12.54 60.44 21.27
CA ASN A 23 -12.66 61.88 21.51
C ASN A 23 -13.74 62.21 22.56
N THR A 24 -14.87 61.50 22.52
CA THR A 24 -15.91 61.63 23.56
C THR A 24 -15.38 61.24 24.92
N LEU A 25 -14.63 60.14 25.04
CA LEU A 25 -14.01 59.72 26.30
C LEU A 25 -12.97 60.72 26.82
N LEU A 26 -12.20 61.33 25.92
CA LEU A 26 -11.19 62.33 26.28
C LEU A 26 -11.79 63.70 26.60
N GLY A 27 -13.07 63.94 26.27
CA GLY A 27 -13.74 65.23 26.40
C GLY A 27 -13.27 66.31 25.40
N LYS A 28 -12.43 65.94 24.43
CA LYS A 28 -11.84 66.85 23.42
C LYS A 28 -11.40 66.09 22.18
N GLU A 29 -11.29 66.79 21.05
CA GLU A 29 -10.86 66.20 19.77
C GLU A 29 -9.33 66.00 19.73
N MET A 30 -8.87 64.77 19.98
CA MET A 30 -7.45 64.39 19.94
C MET A 30 -7.13 63.39 18.83
N PHE A 31 -8.06 62.49 18.54
CA PHE A 31 -8.02 61.58 17.40
C PHE A 31 -8.67 62.23 16.19
N GLU A 32 -8.04 62.06 15.02
CA GLU A 32 -8.60 62.57 13.77
C GLU A 32 -9.79 61.69 13.35
N SER A 33 -11.01 62.23 13.46
CA SER A 33 -12.25 61.52 13.12
C SER A 33 -12.93 62.20 11.93
N LYS A 34 -12.54 61.82 10.71
CA LYS A 34 -13.13 62.35 9.45
C LYS A 34 -13.90 61.25 8.70
N ARG A 35 -15.03 61.62 8.08
CA ARG A 35 -15.74 60.75 7.12
C ARG A 35 -14.98 60.76 5.79
N GLN A 36 -14.11 59.79 5.55
CA GLN A 36 -13.33 59.64 4.33
C GLN A 36 -13.42 58.20 3.81
N ALA A 37 -13.24 58.02 2.50
CA ALA A 37 -13.29 56.72 1.83
C ALA A 37 -12.11 55.79 2.17
N VAL A 38 -11.07 56.32 2.83
CA VAL A 38 -9.87 55.58 3.24
C VAL A 38 -9.68 55.79 4.74
N GLY A 39 -9.30 54.72 5.46
CA GLY A 39 -9.00 54.78 6.89
C GLY A 39 -7.91 55.81 7.22
N VAL A 40 -8.21 56.69 8.17
CA VAL A 40 -7.32 57.80 8.58
C VAL A 40 -6.26 57.33 9.59
N THR A 41 -6.60 56.38 10.45
CA THR A 41 -5.73 55.87 11.52
C THR A 41 -4.89 54.68 11.02
N LYS A 42 -3.61 54.93 10.74
CA LYS A 42 -2.66 53.91 10.25
C LYS A 42 -1.78 53.28 11.33
N LYS A 43 -1.78 53.83 12.55
CA LYS A 43 -1.00 53.35 13.71
C LYS A 43 -1.77 53.61 14.99
N CYS A 44 -1.50 52.80 16.02
CA CYS A 44 -2.05 53.03 17.35
C CYS A 44 -1.64 54.40 17.90
N LYS A 45 -2.60 55.13 18.49
CA LYS A 45 -2.37 56.41 19.16
C LYS A 45 -2.95 56.35 20.56
N MET A 46 -2.23 56.89 21.54
CA MET A 46 -2.68 56.96 22.94
C MET A 46 -2.74 58.40 23.41
N TYR A 47 -3.84 58.76 24.07
CA TYR A 47 -3.98 60.03 24.79
C TYR A 47 -4.54 59.80 26.19
N ARG A 48 -4.19 60.71 27.10
CA ARG A 48 -4.62 60.68 28.50
C ARG A 48 -5.64 61.78 28.79
N ALA A 49 -6.63 61.46 29.61
CA ALA A 49 -7.56 62.43 30.20
C ALA A 49 -7.82 62.12 31.67
N ALA A 50 -8.00 63.17 32.47
CA ALA A 50 -8.49 63.05 33.84
C ALA A 50 -10.00 63.29 33.81
N ILE A 51 -10.78 62.31 34.26
CA ILE A 51 -12.23 62.42 34.34
C ILE A 51 -12.59 63.13 35.65
N GLN A 52 -13.47 64.12 35.59
CA GLN A 52 -13.94 64.83 36.78
C GLN A 52 -14.60 63.83 37.74
N ASP A 53 -14.16 63.82 39.00
CA ASP A 53 -14.60 62.89 40.04
C ASP A 53 -14.43 61.40 39.66
N GLY A 54 -13.55 61.09 38.72
CA GLY A 54 -13.32 59.75 38.18
C GLY A 54 -11.84 59.38 38.05
N PRO A 55 -11.53 58.23 37.42
CA PRO A 55 -10.15 57.80 37.20
C PRO A 55 -9.46 58.63 36.11
N ILE A 56 -8.13 58.59 36.11
CA ILE A 56 -7.36 58.95 34.92
C ILE A 56 -7.52 57.82 33.90
N ILE A 57 -7.81 58.16 32.65
CA ILE A 57 -7.91 57.18 31.56
C ILE A 57 -6.83 57.42 30.52
N ASN A 58 -6.23 56.33 30.02
CA ASN A 58 -5.49 56.33 28.77
C ASN A 58 -6.40 55.68 27.72
N VAL A 59 -6.70 56.40 26.65
CA VAL A 59 -7.49 55.90 25.54
C VAL A 59 -6.55 55.58 24.39
N ILE A 60 -6.59 54.34 23.91
CA ILE A 60 -5.75 53.84 22.81
C ILE A 60 -6.65 53.57 21.60
N ASP A 61 -6.54 54.39 20.56
CA ASP A 61 -7.23 54.18 19.29
C ASP A 61 -6.38 53.29 18.38
N THR A 62 -6.96 52.19 17.90
CA THR A 62 -6.28 51.27 16.98
C THR A 62 -6.72 51.51 15.52
N PRO A 63 -5.88 51.13 14.54
CA PRO A 63 -6.33 50.98 13.16
C PRO A 63 -7.55 50.06 13.03
N GLY A 64 -8.26 50.15 11.90
CA GLY A 64 -9.38 49.24 11.62
C GLY A 64 -8.93 47.79 11.60
N LEU A 65 -9.67 46.93 12.32
CA LEU A 65 -9.35 45.50 12.39
C LEU A 65 -9.69 44.72 11.10
N CYS A 66 -10.44 45.32 10.19
CA CYS A 66 -10.91 44.72 8.94
C CYS A 66 -10.53 45.53 7.69
N ASP A 67 -9.54 46.43 7.78
CA ASP A 67 -8.95 46.95 6.55
C ASP A 67 -8.09 45.81 5.97
N SER A 68 -8.51 45.23 4.83
CA SER A 68 -8.05 44.01 4.15
C SER A 68 -6.55 43.90 3.77
N ALA A 69 -5.66 44.57 4.50
CA ALA A 69 -4.21 44.51 4.34
C ALA A 69 -3.45 44.10 5.62
N ILE A 70 -4.13 44.01 6.77
CA ILE A 70 -3.47 43.76 8.06
C ILE A 70 -3.50 42.26 8.35
N LEU A 71 -2.37 41.59 8.09
CA LEU A 71 -2.13 40.20 8.52
C LEU A 71 -2.47 40.05 10.03
N LEU A 72 -2.93 38.86 10.43
CA LEU A 72 -3.03 38.46 11.84
C LEU A 72 -1.76 38.83 12.64
N GLU A 73 -0.60 38.79 11.97
CA GLU A 73 0.72 39.20 12.46
C GLU A 73 0.86 40.70 12.69
N GLU A 74 0.40 41.56 11.77
CA GLU A 74 0.46 43.02 11.95
C GLU A 74 -0.50 43.49 13.04
N LEU A 75 -1.68 42.86 13.16
CA LEU A 75 -2.62 43.16 14.22
C LEU A 75 -2.14 42.61 15.58
N SER A 76 -1.60 41.39 15.63
CA SER A 76 -0.92 40.87 16.83
C SER A 76 0.26 41.77 17.23
N LYS A 77 0.96 42.36 16.26
CA LYS A 77 2.03 43.34 16.51
C LYS A 77 1.48 44.65 17.05
N GLU A 78 0.38 45.18 16.53
CA GLU A 78 -0.23 46.40 17.08
C GLU A 78 -0.84 46.18 18.47
N ILE A 79 -1.33 44.98 18.75
CA ILE A 79 -1.78 44.57 20.08
C ILE A 79 -0.59 44.45 21.04
N THR A 80 0.51 43.85 20.59
CA THR A 80 1.77 43.82 21.34
C THR A 80 2.28 45.24 21.57
N ASN A 81 2.16 46.14 20.59
CA ASN A 81 2.50 47.54 20.74
C ASN A 81 1.59 48.22 21.77
N CYS A 82 0.28 47.96 21.78
CA CYS A 82 -0.66 48.49 22.78
C CYS A 82 -0.32 48.00 24.19
N LEU A 83 0.00 46.72 24.34
CA LEU A 83 0.45 46.12 25.59
C LEU A 83 1.79 46.70 26.05
N ASN A 84 2.72 46.95 25.13
CA ASN A 84 3.99 47.62 25.41
C ASN A 84 3.81 49.11 25.77
N MET A 85 2.80 49.78 25.20
CA MET A 85 2.45 51.18 25.53
C MET A 85 1.74 51.31 26.89
N THR A 86 1.27 50.20 27.46
CA THR A 86 0.53 50.18 28.72
C THR A 86 1.34 49.44 29.78
N GLU A 87 2.22 50.16 30.50
CA GLU A 87 3.06 49.58 31.57
C GLU A 87 2.25 48.79 32.61
N GLU A 88 1.01 49.21 32.87
CA GLU A 88 0.08 48.56 33.80
C GLU A 88 -0.96 47.65 33.11
N GLY A 89 -0.82 47.31 31.82
CA GLY A 89 -1.74 46.42 31.10
C GLY A 89 -3.12 47.01 30.76
N ILE A 90 -3.95 46.23 30.06
CA ILE A 90 -5.26 46.66 29.54
C ILE A 90 -6.35 46.46 30.60
N HIS A 91 -7.12 47.50 30.88
CA HIS A 91 -8.20 47.48 31.85
C HIS A 91 -9.56 47.23 31.19
N ALA A 92 -9.74 47.68 29.96
CA ALA A 92 -10.93 47.39 29.17
C ALA A 92 -10.62 47.44 27.67
N VAL A 93 -11.33 46.63 26.90
CA VAL A 93 -11.32 46.63 25.44
C VAL A 93 -12.73 47.00 24.97
N LEU A 94 -12.84 48.03 24.14
CA LEU A 94 -14.12 48.48 23.59
C LEU A 94 -14.25 47.98 22.15
N LEU A 95 -15.14 47.01 21.93
CA LEU A 95 -15.52 46.58 20.60
C LEU A 95 -16.56 47.54 20.04
N VAL A 96 -16.12 48.43 19.14
CA VAL A 96 -16.94 49.50 18.58
C VAL A 96 -17.65 49.03 17.31
N LEU A 97 -18.98 48.98 17.41
CA LEU A 97 -19.92 48.68 16.34
C LEU A 97 -20.77 49.91 16.04
N SER A 98 -21.26 50.04 14.81
CA SER A 98 -22.14 51.14 14.42
C SER A 98 -23.56 50.62 14.18
N VAL A 99 -24.58 51.27 14.75
CA VAL A 99 -25.99 50.94 14.44
C VAL A 99 -26.42 51.41 13.06
N LYS A 100 -25.66 52.34 12.46
CA LYS A 100 -25.91 52.91 11.12
C LYS A 100 -25.69 51.88 10.00
N THR A 101 -25.01 50.78 10.33
CA THR A 101 -24.61 49.73 9.40
C THR A 101 -25.13 48.40 9.92
N ARG A 102 -25.59 47.55 9.01
CA ARG A 102 -25.88 46.15 9.36
C ARG A 102 -24.59 45.48 9.81
N VAL A 103 -24.70 44.50 10.72
CA VAL A 103 -23.59 43.60 11.03
C VAL A 103 -23.23 42.85 9.74
N SER A 104 -22.10 43.20 9.13
CA SER A 104 -21.60 42.56 7.91
C SER A 104 -20.62 41.42 8.24
N GLU A 105 -20.19 40.71 7.21
CA GLU A 105 -19.10 39.72 7.31
C GLU A 105 -17.80 40.36 7.87
N GLU A 106 -17.60 41.67 7.70
CA GLU A 106 -16.47 42.41 8.27
C GLU A 106 -16.61 42.60 9.79
N GLU A 107 -17.82 42.89 10.28
CA GLU A 107 -18.09 42.88 11.72
C GLU A 107 -17.83 41.49 12.32
N GLU A 108 -18.27 40.44 11.62
CA GLU A 108 -18.01 39.06 12.03
C GLU A 108 -16.52 38.72 12.03
N SER A 109 -15.81 39.09 10.97
CA SER A 109 -14.36 38.93 10.86
C SER A 109 -13.63 39.68 11.97
N THR A 110 -14.07 40.89 12.34
CA THR A 110 -13.50 41.64 13.48
C THR A 110 -13.66 40.86 14.78
N ILE A 111 -14.86 40.32 15.04
CA ILE A 111 -15.17 39.56 16.26
C ILE A 111 -14.37 38.26 16.31
N ASN A 112 -14.28 37.53 15.20
CA ASN A 112 -13.52 36.29 15.09
C ASN A 112 -12.01 36.56 15.20
N THR A 113 -11.51 37.63 14.61
CA THR A 113 -10.11 38.04 14.70
C THR A 113 -9.73 38.43 16.13
N LEU A 114 -10.59 39.15 16.84
CA LEU A 114 -10.41 39.42 18.26
C LEU A 114 -10.33 38.11 19.07
N GLN A 115 -11.20 37.13 18.80
CA GLN A 115 -11.14 35.81 19.46
C GLN A 115 -9.83 35.08 19.16
N SER A 116 -9.40 35.08 17.89
CA SER A 116 -8.19 34.37 17.45
C SER A 116 -6.91 34.99 17.99
N ILE A 117 -6.85 36.33 18.11
CA ILE A 117 -5.65 37.01 18.58
C ILE A 117 -5.57 37.00 20.09
N PHE A 118 -6.67 37.33 20.75
CA PHE A 118 -6.63 37.71 22.13
C PHE A 118 -7.08 36.62 23.11
N ASP A 119 -7.12 35.37 22.67
CA ASP A 119 -7.59 34.25 23.48
C ASP A 119 -9.02 34.48 24.07
N SER A 120 -9.57 33.50 24.77
CA SER A 120 -10.90 33.65 25.36
C SER A 120 -10.93 34.60 26.56
N LYS A 121 -9.76 34.89 27.16
CA LYS A 121 -9.64 35.63 28.42
C LYS A 121 -9.65 37.14 28.24
N ILE A 122 -9.20 37.69 27.10
CA ILE A 122 -9.41 39.13 26.83
C ILE A 122 -10.90 39.48 26.86
N LEU A 123 -11.76 38.53 26.51
CA LEU A 123 -13.19 38.78 26.35
C LEU A 123 -13.83 39.10 27.70
N ASP A 124 -13.20 38.67 28.80
CA ASP A 124 -13.53 39.08 30.17
C ASP A 124 -13.33 40.58 30.41
N TYR A 125 -12.49 41.23 29.60
CA TYR A 125 -12.21 42.67 29.60
C TYR A 125 -12.95 43.44 28.49
N CYS A 126 -13.74 42.76 27.65
CA CYS A 126 -14.44 43.40 26.52
C CYS A 126 -15.80 44.00 26.92
N ILE A 127 -16.09 45.18 26.35
CA ILE A 127 -17.39 45.86 26.36
C ILE A 127 -17.77 46.14 24.89
N VAL A 128 -19.01 45.84 24.51
CA VAL A 128 -19.51 46.18 23.17
C VAL A 128 -20.07 47.60 23.18
N VAL A 129 -19.54 48.48 22.34
CA VAL A 129 -19.98 49.87 22.22
C VAL A 129 -20.72 50.04 20.89
N PHE A 130 -21.96 50.48 20.94
CA PHE A 130 -22.78 50.81 19.77
C PHE A 130 -22.76 52.31 19.51
N THR A 131 -22.09 52.75 18.46
CA THR A 131 -22.13 54.14 18.00
C THR A 131 -23.34 54.39 17.12
N GLY A 132 -23.75 55.66 17.01
CA GLY A 132 -24.94 56.04 16.26
C GLY A 132 -26.18 56.21 17.14
N GLY A 133 -26.00 56.47 18.44
CA GLY A 133 -27.11 56.79 19.34
C GLY A 133 -27.96 57.97 18.89
N ASP A 134 -27.40 58.88 18.06
CA ASP A 134 -28.17 59.95 17.41
C ASP A 134 -29.30 59.42 16.53
N GLU A 135 -29.08 58.31 15.84
CA GLU A 135 -30.09 57.70 14.95
C GLU A 135 -31.16 56.96 15.75
N LEU A 136 -30.77 56.23 16.79
CA LEU A 136 -31.73 55.60 17.70
C LEU A 136 -32.62 56.63 18.40
N GLU A 137 -32.04 57.73 18.89
CA GLU A 137 -32.80 58.85 19.47
C GLU A 137 -33.77 59.47 18.44
N GLN A 138 -33.32 59.66 17.20
CA GLN A 138 -34.13 60.23 16.12
C GLN A 138 -35.31 59.34 15.73
N ASP A 139 -35.10 58.02 15.71
CA ASP A 139 -36.12 57.03 15.37
C ASP A 139 -37.00 56.63 16.58
N ASN A 140 -36.73 57.22 17.76
CA ASN A 140 -37.37 56.89 19.03
C ASN A 140 -37.29 55.38 19.35
N GLN A 141 -36.12 54.79 19.08
CA GLN A 141 -35.82 53.38 19.27
C GLN A 141 -34.78 53.19 20.38
N THR A 142 -34.90 52.10 21.14
CA THR A 142 -33.84 51.63 22.03
C THR A 142 -32.89 50.68 21.28
N LEU A 143 -31.75 50.36 21.90
CA LEU A 143 -30.86 49.32 21.36
C LEU A 143 -31.54 47.93 21.34
N ASP A 144 -32.47 47.66 22.24
CA ASP A 144 -33.20 46.38 22.24
C ASP A 144 -34.24 46.36 21.09
N ASP A 145 -34.86 47.50 20.76
CA ASP A 145 -35.73 47.63 19.58
C ASP A 145 -34.94 47.40 18.28
N PHE A 146 -33.69 47.86 18.22
CA PHE A 146 -32.79 47.60 17.08
C PHE A 146 -32.56 46.10 16.84
N PHE A 147 -32.66 45.25 17.88
CA PHE A 147 -32.54 43.79 17.78
C PHE A 147 -33.87 43.04 17.71
N SER A 148 -35.01 43.74 17.62
CA SER A 148 -36.35 43.12 17.68
C SER A 148 -36.64 42.12 16.55
N ALA A 149 -36.06 42.31 15.36
CA ALA A 149 -36.18 41.40 14.22
C ALA A 149 -35.23 40.18 14.29
N GLY A 150 -34.40 40.11 15.33
CA GLY A 150 -33.36 39.09 15.51
C GLY A 150 -31.96 39.70 15.55
N CYS A 151 -31.11 39.13 16.42
CA CYS A 151 -29.70 39.49 16.50
C CYS A 151 -28.88 38.45 15.71
N PRO A 152 -27.96 38.87 14.82
CA PRO A 152 -27.05 37.95 14.14
C PRO A 152 -26.34 37.01 15.14
N GLU A 153 -26.17 35.75 14.80
CA GLU A 153 -25.60 34.73 15.70
C GLU A 153 -24.21 35.14 16.20
N VAL A 154 -23.40 35.73 15.33
CA VAL A 154 -22.06 36.21 15.64
C VAL A 154 -22.07 37.32 16.68
N LEU A 155 -22.97 38.30 16.54
CA LEU A 155 -23.11 39.38 17.50
C LEU A 155 -23.69 38.86 18.83
N THR A 156 -24.63 37.91 18.76
CA THR A 156 -25.16 37.21 19.93
C THR A 156 -24.05 36.49 20.68
N LYS A 157 -23.17 35.80 19.95
CA LYS A 157 -21.98 35.14 20.49
C LYS A 157 -21.02 36.16 21.10
N ALA A 158 -20.75 37.28 20.44
CA ALA A 158 -19.87 38.34 20.96
C ALA A 158 -20.42 38.95 22.27
N LEU A 159 -21.70 39.30 22.30
CA LEU A 159 -22.37 39.82 23.51
C LEU A 159 -22.32 38.81 24.65
N ARG A 160 -22.56 37.53 24.36
CA ARG A 160 -22.43 36.44 25.34
C ARG A 160 -21.01 36.31 25.88
N LEU A 161 -20.00 36.35 25.01
CA LEU A 161 -18.59 36.29 25.39
C LEU A 161 -18.12 37.51 26.17
N CYS A 162 -18.74 38.67 25.93
CA CYS A 162 -18.53 39.90 26.71
C CYS A 162 -19.42 39.96 27.96
N HIS A 163 -20.00 38.84 28.41
CA HIS A 163 -20.88 38.74 29.58
C HIS A 163 -22.06 39.73 29.58
N GLY A 164 -22.58 40.04 28.38
CA GLY A 164 -23.69 40.98 28.19
C GLY A 164 -23.32 42.46 28.33
N ARG A 165 -22.05 42.81 28.54
CA ARG A 165 -21.60 44.21 28.69
C ARG A 165 -21.73 44.96 27.37
N LYS A 166 -22.70 45.89 27.32
CA LYS A 166 -22.96 46.75 26.15
C LYS A 166 -23.32 48.17 26.56
N VAL A 167 -22.99 49.15 25.72
CA VAL A 167 -23.36 50.57 25.90
C VAL A 167 -23.57 51.26 24.56
N VAL A 168 -24.44 52.28 24.52
CA VAL A 168 -24.72 53.10 23.32
C VAL A 168 -24.04 54.46 23.45
N PHE A 169 -23.42 54.90 22.36
CA PHE A 169 -22.72 56.18 22.24
C PHE A 169 -23.32 57.06 21.11
N ASN A 170 -23.73 58.26 21.47
CA ASN A 170 -24.02 59.38 20.61
C ASN A 170 -22.80 60.33 20.60
N ASN A 171 -21.83 60.05 19.72
CA ASN A 171 -20.61 60.85 19.59
C ASN A 171 -20.82 62.24 18.98
N ARG A 172 -22.08 62.61 18.65
CA ARG A 172 -22.46 63.89 18.04
C ARG A 172 -23.18 64.83 18.99
N THR A 173 -23.56 64.35 20.17
CA THR A 173 -24.23 65.18 21.16
C THR A 173 -23.32 66.33 21.59
N THR A 174 -23.88 67.54 21.62
CA THR A 174 -23.24 68.72 22.20
C THR A 174 -23.70 68.99 23.63
N ASP A 175 -24.65 68.19 24.11
CA ASP A 175 -25.16 68.25 25.48
C ASP A 175 -24.14 67.62 26.44
N GLU A 176 -23.58 68.44 27.33
CA GLU A 176 -22.56 68.02 28.29
C GLU A 176 -23.09 67.04 29.34
N GLU A 177 -24.37 67.11 29.69
CA GLU A 177 -25.00 66.16 30.62
C GLU A 177 -25.12 64.78 29.96
N LYS A 178 -25.58 64.73 28.70
CA LYS A 178 -25.61 63.47 27.92
C LYS A 178 -24.20 62.91 27.71
N LYS A 179 -23.18 63.74 27.48
CA LYS A 179 -21.78 63.26 27.38
C LYS A 179 -21.34 62.63 28.69
N ALA A 180 -21.53 63.34 29.81
CA ALA A 180 -21.16 62.87 31.13
C ALA A 180 -21.87 61.56 31.51
N GLU A 181 -23.17 61.44 31.19
CA GLU A 181 -23.96 60.23 31.44
C GLU A 181 -23.39 59.01 30.71
N GLN A 182 -23.06 59.14 29.42
CA GLN A 182 -22.50 58.05 28.61
C GLN A 182 -21.11 57.61 29.10
N ILE A 183 -20.25 58.57 29.47
CA ILE A 183 -18.93 58.29 30.06
C ILE A 183 -19.10 57.57 31.40
N THR A 184 -20.02 58.04 32.25
CA THR A 184 -20.31 57.42 33.55
C THR A 184 -20.79 55.98 33.40
N LYS A 185 -21.72 55.72 32.47
CA LYS A 185 -22.20 54.36 32.16
C LYS A 185 -21.06 53.44 31.71
N LEU A 186 -20.18 53.92 30.82
CA LEU A 186 -19.03 53.13 30.39
C LEU A 186 -18.07 52.84 31.55
N LEU A 187 -17.71 53.85 32.34
CA LEU A 187 -16.77 53.68 33.46
C LEU A 187 -17.32 52.74 34.54
N ALA A 188 -18.63 52.70 34.74
CA ALA A 188 -19.26 51.70 35.61
C ALA A 188 -19.03 50.26 35.09
N LEU A 189 -19.12 50.04 33.77
CA LEU A 189 -18.79 48.73 33.16
C LEU A 189 -17.29 48.39 33.28
N VAL A 190 -16.41 49.39 33.17
CA VAL A 190 -14.96 49.21 33.39
C VAL A 190 -14.67 48.86 34.85
N ALA A 191 -15.39 49.47 35.81
CA ALA A 191 -15.29 49.12 37.22
C ALA A 191 -15.77 47.68 37.50
N ASP A 192 -16.89 47.26 36.90
CA ASP A 192 -17.40 45.88 36.97
C ASP A 192 -16.40 44.84 36.42
N ILE A 193 -15.71 45.15 35.32
CA ILE A 193 -14.60 44.32 34.82
C ILE A 193 -13.52 44.21 35.89
N GLY A 194 -13.11 45.34 36.49
CA GLY A 194 -12.14 45.38 37.57
C GLY A 194 -12.53 44.48 38.74
N GLU A 195 -13.77 44.53 39.21
CA GLU A 195 -14.26 43.67 40.29
C GLU A 195 -14.21 42.18 39.91
N LYS A 196 -14.69 41.82 38.71
CA LYS A 196 -14.72 40.43 38.22
C LYS A 196 -13.33 39.83 37.96
N THR A 197 -12.37 40.67 37.60
CA THR A 197 -10.98 40.29 37.30
C THR A 197 -10.06 40.44 38.51
N GLY A 198 -10.60 40.77 39.69
CA GLY A 198 -9.81 40.96 40.91
C GLY A 198 -8.87 42.17 40.87
N GLY A 199 -9.18 43.14 40.01
CA GLY A 199 -8.38 44.34 39.76
C GLY A 199 -7.16 44.09 38.87
N ILE A 200 -6.98 42.88 38.33
CA ILE A 200 -5.82 42.49 37.53
C ILE A 200 -6.06 42.87 36.07
N PRO A 201 -5.30 43.81 35.50
CA PRO A 201 -5.40 44.16 34.08
C PRO A 201 -4.85 43.04 33.20
N TYR A 202 -5.30 42.97 31.95
CA TYR A 202 -4.77 42.02 30.97
C TYR A 202 -3.36 42.46 30.54
N THR A 203 -2.36 41.62 30.79
CA THR A 203 -0.94 41.96 30.57
C THR A 203 -0.31 41.15 29.45
N TYR A 204 0.81 41.64 28.93
CA TYR A 204 1.62 40.92 27.93
C TYR A 204 2.06 39.53 28.42
N GLN A 205 2.42 39.39 29.71
CA GLN A 205 2.79 38.09 30.28
C GLN A 205 1.62 37.10 30.31
N MET A 206 0.39 37.58 30.56
CA MET A 206 -0.80 36.74 30.50
C MET A 206 -1.05 36.27 29.06
N HIS A 207 -0.92 37.17 28.09
CA HIS A 207 -1.03 36.86 26.67
C HIS A 207 -0.01 35.80 26.20
N LEU A 208 1.26 35.93 26.61
CA LEU A 208 2.30 34.96 26.26
C LEU A 208 2.05 33.58 26.85
N LYS A 209 1.72 33.50 28.16
CA LYS A 209 1.44 32.23 28.83
C LYS A 209 0.29 31.48 28.16
N ILE A 210 -0.78 32.20 27.80
CA ILE A 210 -1.94 31.60 27.14
C ILE A 210 -1.58 31.12 25.73
N LYS A 211 -0.80 31.90 24.96
CA LYS A 211 -0.29 31.46 23.65
C LYS A 211 0.57 30.19 23.76
N GLU A 212 1.47 30.12 24.73
CA GLU A 212 2.29 28.93 24.98
C GLU A 212 1.44 27.70 25.35
N GLU A 213 0.41 27.86 26.18
CA GLU A 213 -0.52 26.77 26.54
C GLU A 213 -1.35 26.31 25.34
N ILE A 214 -1.84 27.23 24.51
CA ILE A 214 -2.56 26.91 23.28
C ILE A 214 -1.67 26.11 22.32
N GLU A 215 -0.42 26.54 22.10
CA GLU A 215 0.50 25.80 21.23
C GLU A 215 0.84 24.41 21.80
N LYS A 216 1.05 24.28 23.11
CA LYS A 216 1.22 22.97 23.74
C LYS A 216 0.02 22.05 23.54
N HIS A 217 -1.21 22.57 23.69
CA HIS A 217 -2.41 21.78 23.43
C HIS A 217 -2.54 21.38 21.96
N LYS A 218 -2.26 22.29 21.01
CA LYS A 218 -2.24 21.96 19.58
C LYS A 218 -1.21 20.89 19.25
N GLU A 219 -0.02 20.97 19.84
CA GLU A 219 1.03 19.96 19.64
C GLU A 219 0.63 18.60 20.21
N GLN A 220 0.00 18.57 21.40
CA GLN A 220 -0.56 17.35 21.97
C GLN A 220 -1.68 16.76 21.11
N GLU A 221 -2.60 17.58 20.60
CA GLU A 221 -3.65 17.13 19.68
C GLU A 221 -3.08 16.57 18.37
N ARG A 222 -2.07 17.23 17.79
CA ARG A 222 -1.34 16.72 16.62
C ARG A 222 -0.68 15.39 16.92
N ALA A 223 -0.04 15.23 18.08
CA ALA A 223 0.57 13.98 18.50
C ALA A 223 -0.47 12.86 18.69
N ILE A 224 -1.63 13.15 19.28
CA ILE A 224 -2.73 12.19 19.43
C ILE A 224 -3.28 11.77 18.06
N LYS A 225 -3.53 12.74 17.16
CA LYS A 225 -3.99 12.45 15.79
C LYS A 225 -2.98 11.60 15.03
N ALA A 226 -1.69 11.92 15.11
CA ALA A 226 -0.62 11.13 14.48
C ALA A 226 -0.56 9.70 15.03
N LYS A 227 -0.67 9.53 16.35
CA LYS A 227 -0.71 8.21 16.98
C LYS A 227 -1.93 7.40 16.51
N ASN A 228 -3.12 8.00 16.50
CA ASN A 228 -4.34 7.32 16.06
C ASN A 228 -4.26 6.92 14.58
N LEU A 229 -3.66 7.78 13.73
CA LEU A 229 -3.44 7.47 12.32
C LEU A 229 -2.49 6.27 12.16
N ALA A 230 -1.37 6.26 12.88
CA ALA A 230 -0.43 5.14 12.85
C ALA A 230 -1.06 3.81 13.34
N GLU A 231 -1.87 3.85 14.40
CA GLU A 231 -2.61 2.68 14.90
C GLU A 231 -3.63 2.17 13.86
N ALA A 232 -4.33 3.07 13.17
CA ALA A 232 -5.26 2.70 12.09
C ALA A 232 -4.53 2.09 10.89
N GLU A 233 -3.41 2.66 10.46
CA GLU A 233 -2.56 2.10 9.39
C GLU A 233 -2.03 0.71 9.75
N GLN A 234 -1.62 0.52 11.01
CA GLN A 234 -1.16 -0.77 11.50
C GLN A 234 -2.28 -1.81 11.52
N ALA A 235 -3.51 -1.44 11.91
CA ALA A 235 -4.67 -2.31 11.88
C ALA A 235 -5.01 -2.76 10.45
N VAL A 236 -5.01 -1.84 9.48
CA VAL A 236 -5.22 -2.15 8.05
C VAL A 236 -4.14 -3.11 7.53
N ARG A 237 -2.87 -2.89 7.92
CA ARG A 237 -1.77 -3.77 7.53
C ARG A 237 -1.92 -5.19 8.09
N LEU A 238 -2.35 -5.32 9.34
CA LEU A 238 -2.62 -6.61 9.97
C LEU A 238 -3.79 -7.34 9.30
N ASP A 239 -4.85 -6.63 8.95
CA ASP A 239 -6.02 -7.23 8.29
C ASP A 239 -5.69 -7.71 6.87
N LYS A 240 -4.82 -6.99 6.15
CA LYS A 240 -4.26 -7.45 4.87
C LYS A 240 -3.46 -8.75 5.02
N ILE A 241 -2.57 -8.82 6.01
CA ILE A 241 -1.79 -10.05 6.28
C ILE A 241 -2.74 -11.22 6.59
N ARG A 242 -3.80 -10.99 7.36
CA ARG A 242 -4.81 -12.00 7.67
C ARG A 242 -5.52 -12.50 6.40
N MET A 243 -5.96 -11.60 5.53
CA MET A 243 -6.58 -11.96 4.26
C MET A 243 -5.63 -12.76 3.34
N ASP A 244 -4.36 -12.36 3.26
CA ASP A 244 -3.36 -13.07 2.46
C ASP A 244 -3.14 -14.51 3.01
N GLN A 245 -3.11 -14.69 4.34
CA GLN A 245 -3.03 -16.00 4.98
C GLN A 245 -4.26 -16.87 4.71
N GLU A 246 -5.48 -16.30 4.80
CA GLU A 246 -6.72 -17.00 4.48
C GLU A 246 -6.75 -17.45 3.00
N MET A 247 -6.26 -16.61 2.08
CA MET A 247 -6.16 -16.95 0.65
C MET A 247 -5.17 -18.08 0.38
N ILE A 248 -4.02 -18.10 1.07
CA ILE A 248 -3.05 -19.20 0.95
C ILE A 248 -3.68 -20.52 1.43
N ALA A 249 -4.34 -20.52 2.58
CA ALA A 249 -5.00 -21.70 3.12
C ALA A 249 -6.08 -22.25 2.17
N LEU A 250 -6.89 -21.37 1.58
CA LEU A 250 -7.92 -21.75 0.60
C LEU A 250 -7.30 -22.34 -0.69
N ALA A 251 -6.16 -21.80 -1.13
CA ALA A 251 -5.45 -22.32 -2.30
C ALA A 251 -4.87 -23.71 -2.05
N GLU A 252 -4.31 -23.96 -0.86
CA GLU A 252 -3.81 -25.28 -0.44
C GLU A 252 -4.95 -26.31 -0.37
N GLU A 253 -6.09 -25.95 0.23
CA GLU A 253 -7.27 -26.82 0.31
C GLU A 253 -7.79 -27.17 -1.09
N ASN A 254 -7.95 -26.19 -1.97
CA ASN A 254 -8.32 -26.42 -3.37
C ASN A 254 -7.32 -27.30 -4.12
N GLY A 255 -6.03 -27.18 -3.83
CA GLY A 255 -4.99 -28.06 -4.36
C GLY A 255 -5.22 -29.52 -3.95
N ARG A 256 -5.49 -29.77 -2.67
CA ARG A 256 -5.79 -31.10 -2.13
C ARG A 256 -7.07 -31.69 -2.73
N VAL A 257 -8.13 -30.90 -2.86
CA VAL A 257 -9.39 -31.34 -3.49
C VAL A 257 -9.15 -31.76 -4.94
N LYS A 258 -8.43 -30.96 -5.73
CA LYS A 258 -8.10 -31.31 -7.13
C LYS A 258 -7.27 -32.59 -7.24
N GLU A 259 -6.34 -32.81 -6.33
CA GLU A 259 -5.54 -34.04 -6.30
C GLU A 259 -6.41 -35.26 -5.97
N GLN A 260 -7.34 -35.10 -5.03
CA GLN A 260 -8.30 -36.13 -4.66
C GLN A 260 -9.30 -36.44 -5.79
N GLU A 261 -9.78 -35.43 -6.51
CA GLU A 261 -10.60 -35.59 -7.72
C GLU A 261 -9.87 -36.40 -8.80
N ARG A 262 -8.61 -36.07 -9.10
CA ARG A 262 -7.80 -36.83 -10.06
C ARG A 262 -7.60 -38.28 -9.61
N ALA A 263 -7.40 -38.52 -8.31
CA ALA A 263 -7.26 -39.86 -7.77
C ALA A 263 -8.57 -40.68 -7.92
N ILE A 264 -9.72 -40.06 -7.66
CA ILE A 264 -11.04 -40.69 -7.86
C ILE A 264 -11.25 -41.00 -9.35
N GLU A 265 -10.93 -40.08 -10.24
CA GLU A 265 -11.06 -40.29 -11.69
C GLU A 265 -10.15 -41.43 -12.18
N ALA A 266 -8.89 -41.45 -11.74
CA ALA A 266 -7.94 -42.51 -12.04
C ALA A 266 -8.43 -43.88 -11.53
N ASN A 267 -8.98 -43.95 -10.32
CA ASN A 267 -9.55 -45.18 -9.78
C ASN A 267 -10.77 -45.64 -10.57
N THR A 268 -11.66 -44.72 -10.96
CA THR A 268 -12.83 -45.01 -11.78
C THR A 268 -12.43 -45.60 -13.14
N ILE A 269 -11.39 -45.03 -13.77
CA ILE A 269 -10.82 -45.55 -15.03
C ILE A 269 -10.22 -46.94 -14.83
N ALA A 270 -9.51 -47.16 -13.71
CA ALA A 270 -8.91 -48.46 -13.40
C ALA A 270 -9.98 -49.54 -13.17
N GLU A 271 -11.05 -49.23 -12.44
CA GLU A 271 -12.19 -50.13 -12.21
C GLU A 271 -12.90 -50.50 -13.51
N ALA A 272 -13.13 -49.52 -14.41
CA ALA A 272 -13.72 -49.78 -15.73
C ALA A 272 -12.82 -50.69 -16.59
N LYS A 273 -11.50 -50.47 -16.59
CA LYS A 273 -10.54 -51.34 -17.28
C LYS A 273 -10.56 -52.77 -16.72
N LEU A 274 -10.62 -52.91 -15.39
CA LEU A 274 -10.68 -54.22 -14.74
C LEU A 274 -11.98 -54.97 -15.11
N ALA A 275 -13.10 -54.26 -15.22
CA ALA A 275 -14.37 -54.85 -15.65
C ALA A 275 -14.29 -55.39 -17.09
N LEU A 276 -13.69 -54.65 -18.02
CA LEU A 276 -13.48 -55.10 -19.40
C LEU A 276 -12.59 -56.34 -19.47
N VAL A 277 -11.47 -56.36 -18.73
CA VAL A 277 -10.58 -57.54 -18.68
C VAL A 277 -11.30 -58.76 -18.11
N LYS A 278 -12.13 -58.57 -17.06
CA LYS A 278 -12.95 -59.66 -16.50
C LYS A 278 -13.95 -60.21 -17.52
N GLU A 279 -14.60 -59.34 -18.30
CA GLU A 279 -15.54 -59.76 -19.35
C GLU A 279 -14.82 -60.54 -20.48
N GLU A 280 -13.64 -60.11 -20.90
CA GLU A 280 -12.82 -60.83 -21.88
C GLU A 280 -12.41 -62.21 -21.38
N LEU A 281 -11.95 -62.30 -20.11
CA LEU A 281 -11.60 -63.57 -19.48
C LEU A 281 -12.79 -64.53 -19.37
N GLN A 282 -13.98 -64.02 -19.07
CA GLN A 282 -15.21 -64.81 -19.04
C GLN A 282 -15.56 -65.34 -20.43
N LYS A 283 -15.52 -64.50 -21.46
CA LYS A 283 -15.75 -64.92 -22.86
C LYS A 283 -14.75 -65.97 -23.32
N GLU A 284 -13.48 -65.84 -22.93
CA GLU A 284 -12.45 -66.83 -23.25
C GLU A 284 -12.66 -68.15 -22.51
N HIS A 285 -13.04 -68.10 -21.23
CA HIS A 285 -13.40 -69.28 -20.46
C HIS A 285 -14.61 -70.02 -21.06
N GLU A 286 -15.65 -69.29 -21.47
CA GLU A 286 -16.82 -69.88 -22.16
C GLU A 286 -16.43 -70.53 -23.49
N LYS A 287 -15.60 -69.88 -24.31
CA LYS A 287 -15.08 -70.47 -25.56
C LYS A 287 -14.30 -71.75 -25.29
N ASN A 288 -13.46 -71.77 -24.26
CA ASN A 288 -12.68 -72.96 -23.89
C ASN A 288 -13.58 -74.09 -23.37
N MET A 289 -14.62 -73.77 -22.58
CA MET A 289 -15.63 -74.74 -22.15
C MET A 289 -16.42 -75.32 -23.32
N GLN A 290 -16.80 -74.51 -24.30
CA GLN A 290 -17.48 -74.97 -25.51
C GLN A 290 -16.59 -75.89 -26.34
N LYS A 291 -15.31 -75.52 -26.57
CA LYS A 291 -14.34 -76.38 -27.26
C LYS A 291 -14.17 -77.73 -26.56
N MET A 292 -14.01 -77.72 -25.23
CA MET A 292 -13.85 -78.94 -24.44
C MET A 292 -15.12 -79.81 -24.48
N ALA A 293 -16.32 -79.22 -24.48
CA ALA A 293 -17.57 -79.95 -24.63
C ALA A 293 -17.68 -80.61 -26.03
N GLU A 294 -17.25 -79.91 -27.07
CA GLU A 294 -17.26 -80.41 -28.45
C GLU A 294 -16.22 -81.53 -28.67
N GLU A 295 -15.03 -81.41 -28.09
CA GLU A 295 -14.02 -82.47 -28.06
C GLU A 295 -14.49 -83.71 -27.27
N ASN A 296 -15.13 -83.51 -26.12
CA ASN A 296 -15.72 -84.60 -25.34
C ASN A 296 -16.87 -85.29 -26.10
N LYS A 297 -17.67 -84.55 -26.87
CA LYS A 297 -18.69 -85.13 -27.74
C LYS A 297 -18.07 -85.99 -28.84
N LYS A 298 -17.01 -85.50 -29.51
CA LYS A 298 -16.26 -86.27 -30.52
C LYS A 298 -15.63 -87.54 -29.93
N ARG A 299 -15.02 -87.46 -28.73
CA ARG A 299 -14.50 -88.65 -28.03
C ARG A 299 -15.59 -89.67 -27.73
N ARG A 300 -16.77 -89.23 -27.26
CA ARG A 300 -17.91 -90.14 -27.00
C ARG A 300 -18.43 -90.81 -28.28
N GLU A 301 -18.44 -90.10 -29.40
CA GLU A 301 -18.81 -90.67 -30.71
C GLU A 301 -17.78 -91.71 -31.17
N GLN A 302 -16.48 -91.43 -31.04
CA GLN A 302 -15.40 -92.38 -31.33
C GLN A 302 -15.44 -93.61 -30.41
N GLU A 303 -15.69 -93.44 -29.11
CA GLU A 303 -15.81 -94.55 -28.16
C GLU A 303 -16.99 -95.48 -28.50
N LYS A 304 -18.13 -94.92 -28.94
CA LYS A 304 -19.26 -95.72 -29.44
C LYS A 304 -18.92 -96.50 -30.70
N GLU A 305 -18.17 -95.91 -31.62
CA GLU A 305 -17.73 -96.57 -32.86
C GLU A 305 -16.72 -97.69 -32.58
N ILE A 306 -15.81 -97.49 -31.63
CA ILE A 306 -14.88 -98.54 -31.17
C ILE A 306 -15.67 -99.68 -30.50
N GLN A 307 -16.66 -99.37 -29.67
CA GLN A 307 -17.50 -100.39 -29.03
C GLN A 307 -18.31 -101.22 -30.05
N SER A 308 -18.82 -100.62 -31.13
CA SER A 308 -19.53 -101.39 -32.16
C SER A 308 -18.60 -102.32 -32.93
N LYS A 309 -17.38 -101.86 -33.29
CA LYS A 309 -16.36 -102.69 -33.96
C LYS A 309 -15.91 -103.86 -33.08
N ASN A 310 -15.71 -103.62 -31.79
CA ASN A 310 -15.34 -104.68 -30.84
C ASN A 310 -16.46 -105.73 -30.66
N LEU A 311 -17.73 -105.33 -30.77
CA LEU A 311 -18.86 -106.26 -30.71
C LEU A 311 -18.90 -107.18 -31.95
N GLU A 312 -18.69 -106.62 -33.15
CA GLU A 312 -18.56 -107.39 -34.40
C GLU A 312 -17.37 -108.37 -34.37
N GLU A 313 -16.20 -107.94 -33.87
CA GLU A 313 -15.03 -108.82 -33.74
C GLU A 313 -15.27 -109.97 -32.74
N ALA A 314 -15.95 -109.69 -31.62
CA ALA A 314 -16.29 -110.73 -30.64
C ALA A 314 -17.29 -111.76 -31.19
N GLU A 315 -18.24 -111.35 -32.04
CA GLU A 315 -19.15 -112.27 -32.73
C GLU A 315 -18.43 -113.12 -33.78
N LEU A 316 -17.47 -112.54 -34.50
CA LEU A 316 -16.63 -113.26 -35.46
C LEU A 316 -15.75 -114.32 -34.76
N ALA A 317 -15.14 -113.96 -33.63
CA ALA A 317 -14.34 -114.88 -32.82
C ALA A 317 -15.18 -116.06 -32.28
N ARG A 318 -16.42 -115.81 -31.82
CA ARG A 318 -17.35 -116.89 -31.40
C ARG A 318 -17.70 -117.84 -32.54
N ARG A 319 -17.83 -117.34 -33.76
CA ARG A 319 -18.05 -118.17 -34.97
C ARG A 319 -16.84 -119.04 -35.29
N GLN A 320 -15.63 -118.51 -35.14
CA GLN A 320 -14.38 -119.24 -35.38
C GLN A 320 -14.11 -120.31 -34.30
N GLU A 321 -14.43 -120.03 -33.03
CA GLU A 321 -14.31 -120.99 -31.93
C GLU A 321 -15.23 -122.21 -32.14
N LYS A 322 -16.45 -122.00 -32.67
CA LYS A 322 -17.38 -123.08 -33.01
C LYS A 322 -16.84 -124.01 -34.10
N ILE A 323 -16.19 -123.44 -35.12
CA ILE A 323 -15.53 -124.22 -36.19
C ILE A 323 -14.34 -125.03 -35.64
N ARG A 324 -13.59 -124.47 -34.67
CA ARG A 324 -12.48 -125.19 -34.02
C ARG A 324 -12.94 -126.42 -33.26
N MET A 325 -14.03 -126.31 -32.49
CA MET A 325 -14.59 -127.43 -31.72
C MET A 325 -15.11 -128.57 -32.62
N ASP A 326 -15.70 -128.25 -33.78
CA ASP A 326 -16.16 -129.27 -34.73
C ASP A 326 -14.98 -130.03 -35.39
N GLN A 327 -13.82 -129.39 -35.54
CA GLN A 327 -12.59 -130.02 -36.06
C GLN A 327 -11.87 -130.90 -35.01
N GLU A 328 -11.91 -130.53 -33.73
CA GLU A 328 -11.33 -131.32 -32.63
C GLU A 328 -12.08 -132.64 -32.37
N MET A 329 -13.39 -132.70 -32.59
CA MET A 329 -14.20 -133.92 -32.44
C MET A 329 -13.93 -135.01 -33.49
N ILE A 330 -13.46 -134.62 -34.69
CA ILE A 330 -13.11 -135.57 -35.75
C ILE A 330 -11.73 -136.19 -35.48
N ALA A 331 -10.78 -135.42 -34.94
CA ALA A 331 -9.45 -135.90 -34.57
C ALA A 331 -9.48 -136.89 -33.38
N LEU A 332 -10.34 -136.66 -32.38
CA LEU A 332 -10.47 -137.52 -31.19
C LEU A 332 -11.04 -138.93 -31.46
N ALA A 333 -11.76 -139.11 -32.57
CA ALA A 333 -12.32 -140.40 -32.97
C ALA A 333 -11.31 -141.32 -33.68
N GLU A 334 -10.31 -140.75 -34.36
CA GLU A 334 -9.25 -141.49 -35.05
C GLU A 334 -8.12 -141.91 -34.10
N GLU A 335 -7.85 -141.10 -33.06
CA GLU A 335 -6.83 -141.35 -32.04
C GLU A 335 -7.19 -142.52 -31.09
N ASN A 336 -8.46 -142.68 -30.74
CA ASN A 336 -8.98 -143.79 -29.91
C ASN A 336 -8.91 -145.17 -30.61
N ARG A 337 -8.74 -145.20 -31.94
CA ARG A 337 -8.56 -146.45 -32.70
C ARG A 337 -7.09 -146.89 -32.75
N ARG A 338 -6.15 -145.95 -32.68
CA ARG A 338 -4.68 -146.20 -32.67
C ARG A 338 -4.13 -146.61 -31.30
N LEU A 339 -4.72 -146.12 -30.21
CA LEU A 339 -4.27 -146.41 -28.84
C LEU A 339 -4.54 -147.86 -28.37
N LYS A 340 -5.45 -148.61 -29.02
CA LYS A 340 -5.73 -150.04 -28.72
C LYS A 340 -4.73 -151.05 -29.29
N GLU A 341 -3.89 -150.65 -30.26
CA GLU A 341 -2.91 -151.55 -30.88
C GLU A 341 -1.50 -151.38 -30.30
N GLN A 342 -1.20 -150.26 -29.63
CA GLN A 342 0.12 -149.96 -29.05
C GLN A 342 0.34 -150.52 -27.62
N GLU A 343 -0.72 -150.87 -26.89
CA GLU A 343 -0.62 -151.54 -25.57
C GLU A 343 0.01 -152.94 -25.61
N LYS A 344 0.13 -153.58 -26.78
CA LYS A 344 0.75 -154.91 -26.94
C LYS A 344 2.28 -154.89 -27.19
N ALA A 345 2.90 -153.73 -27.41
CA ALA A 345 4.32 -153.65 -27.79
C ALA A 345 5.26 -153.14 -26.67
N VAL A 346 4.71 -152.63 -25.56
CA VAL A 346 5.47 -152.02 -24.46
C VAL A 346 6.07 -153.06 -23.49
N GLU A 347 5.62 -154.32 -23.52
CA GLU A 347 6.14 -155.40 -22.66
C GLU A 347 7.50 -155.97 -23.11
N ALA A 348 8.02 -155.61 -24.30
CA ALA A 348 9.23 -156.21 -24.86
C ALA A 348 10.54 -155.38 -24.73
N ASN A 349 10.48 -154.10 -24.31
CA ASN A 349 11.66 -153.20 -24.39
C ASN A 349 12.35 -152.90 -23.05
N ASN A 350 12.09 -153.70 -22.00
CA ASN A 350 12.84 -153.67 -20.73
C ASN A 350 14.18 -154.44 -20.79
N LEU A 351 14.75 -154.70 -21.98
CA LEU A 351 15.96 -155.52 -22.16
C LEU A 351 17.16 -154.82 -22.84
N ALA A 352 17.02 -153.58 -23.35
CA ALA A 352 18.10 -152.93 -24.13
C ALA A 352 18.75 -151.70 -23.45
N GLU A 353 18.30 -151.31 -22.25
CA GLU A 353 18.90 -150.22 -21.45
C GLU A 353 20.30 -150.52 -20.87
N ALA A 354 20.96 -151.60 -21.26
CA ALA A 354 22.22 -152.05 -20.68
C ALA A 354 23.51 -151.77 -21.50
N LYS A 355 23.52 -151.03 -22.63
CA LYS A 355 24.72 -151.03 -23.51
C LYS A 355 25.33 -149.76 -24.09
N LEU A 356 24.80 -148.54 -23.98
CA LEU A 356 25.44 -147.40 -24.67
C LEU A 356 25.70 -146.17 -23.80
N ALA A 357 26.24 -146.45 -22.61
CA ALA A 357 26.97 -145.50 -21.78
C ALA A 357 28.42 -145.21 -22.28
N LEU A 358 28.75 -145.54 -23.54
CA LEU A 358 30.13 -145.59 -24.06
C LEU A 358 30.48 -144.48 -25.10
N VAL A 359 29.59 -143.52 -25.38
CA VAL A 359 29.83 -142.48 -26.42
C VAL A 359 29.90 -141.05 -25.84
N LYS A 360 29.91 -140.92 -24.51
CA LYS A 360 29.93 -139.63 -23.79
C LYS A 360 31.29 -138.92 -23.73
N GLU A 361 32.35 -139.44 -24.34
CA GLU A 361 33.72 -138.91 -24.16
C GLU A 361 34.24 -138.07 -25.34
N GLU A 362 33.64 -138.18 -26.54
CA GLU A 362 34.33 -137.78 -27.79
C GLU A 362 33.97 -136.37 -28.30
N LEU A 363 32.80 -135.82 -27.96
CA LEU A 363 32.36 -134.51 -28.48
C LEU A 363 32.79 -133.31 -27.63
N ARG A 364 33.46 -133.56 -26.50
CA ARG A 364 33.85 -132.52 -25.52
C ARG A 364 35.19 -131.86 -25.82
N LYS A 365 35.97 -132.37 -26.80
CA LYS A 365 37.33 -131.89 -27.14
C LYS A 365 37.43 -130.94 -28.33
N GLU A 366 36.37 -130.71 -29.10
CA GLU A 366 36.43 -129.92 -30.35
C GLU A 366 36.00 -128.44 -30.23
N LEU A 367 35.36 -128.02 -29.13
CA LEU A 367 34.81 -126.66 -29.03
C LEU A 367 35.69 -125.68 -28.24
N GLU A 368 36.62 -126.19 -27.43
CA GLU A 368 37.55 -125.37 -26.62
C GLU A 368 38.63 -124.65 -27.47
N GLU A 369 38.92 -125.10 -28.68
CA GLU A 369 39.94 -124.49 -29.56
C GLU A 369 39.48 -123.20 -30.28
N LYS A 370 38.17 -122.90 -30.33
CA LYS A 370 37.65 -121.72 -31.07
C LYS A 370 37.45 -120.46 -30.22
N MET A 371 37.64 -120.55 -28.90
CA MET A 371 37.40 -119.44 -27.96
C MET A 371 38.64 -118.56 -27.66
N GLN A 372 39.82 -118.85 -28.21
CA GLN A 372 41.07 -118.19 -27.79
C GLN A 372 41.75 -117.24 -28.81
N LEU A 373 41.23 -117.02 -30.02
CA LEU A 373 41.93 -116.24 -31.07
C LEU A 373 41.39 -114.82 -31.35
N MET A 374 40.25 -114.41 -30.76
CA MET A 374 39.63 -113.10 -31.10
C MET A 374 39.71 -112.03 -30.00
N ALA A 375 40.22 -112.36 -28.81
CA ALA A 375 40.26 -111.44 -27.66
C ALA A 375 41.60 -110.67 -27.49
N GLU A 376 42.65 -110.97 -28.25
CA GLU A 376 43.98 -110.34 -28.11
C GLU A 376 44.32 -109.26 -29.15
N LYS A 377 43.40 -108.94 -30.07
CA LYS A 377 43.48 -107.73 -30.94
C LYS A 377 42.79 -106.49 -30.34
N ASN A 378 42.70 -106.49 -29.03
CA ASN A 378 43.01 -105.37 -28.15
C ASN A 378 43.73 -104.19 -28.82
N ASN A 379 43.25 -103.00 -28.48
CA ASN A 379 44.11 -101.97 -27.90
C ASN A 379 45.30 -101.45 -28.71
N GLU A 380 45.00 -100.71 -29.79
CA GLU A 380 45.94 -99.70 -30.28
C GLU A 380 45.30 -98.33 -30.62
N LYS A 381 43.99 -98.22 -30.84
CA LYS A 381 43.32 -96.93 -31.15
C LYS A 381 42.75 -96.18 -29.94
N LEU A 382 42.87 -96.74 -28.73
CA LEU A 382 42.37 -96.14 -27.49
C LEU A 382 43.38 -95.15 -26.85
N ARG A 383 44.60 -95.00 -27.40
CA ARG A 383 45.69 -94.21 -26.79
C ARG A 383 45.95 -92.82 -27.37
N GLU A 384 45.07 -92.31 -28.24
CA GLU A 384 45.28 -90.98 -28.87
C GLU A 384 44.24 -89.92 -28.49
N GLN A 385 43.12 -90.28 -27.87
CA GLN A 385 42.15 -89.31 -27.33
C GLN A 385 42.37 -88.98 -25.84
N GLU A 386 43.22 -89.74 -25.13
CA GLU A 386 43.67 -89.48 -23.76
C GLU A 386 44.65 -88.29 -23.64
N ARG A 387 44.96 -87.57 -24.74
CA ARG A 387 45.83 -86.38 -24.76
C ARG A 387 45.11 -85.01 -24.73
N MET A 388 43.78 -84.96 -24.69
CA MET A 388 43.04 -83.69 -24.51
C MET A 388 42.55 -83.43 -23.08
N ILE A 389 42.82 -84.34 -22.14
CA ILE A 389 42.38 -84.25 -20.73
C ILE A 389 43.42 -83.54 -19.82
N ASP A 390 44.61 -83.21 -20.33
CA ASP A 390 45.65 -82.50 -19.59
C ASP A 390 45.62 -80.95 -19.74
N SER A 391 44.70 -80.39 -20.52
CA SER A 391 44.51 -78.93 -20.60
C SER A 391 43.49 -78.37 -19.60
N LYS A 392 42.94 -79.21 -18.73
CA LYS A 392 41.91 -78.82 -17.73
C LYS A 392 42.47 -78.14 -16.47
N LYS A 393 43.78 -77.94 -16.27
CA LYS A 393 44.28 -77.65 -14.90
C LYS A 393 45.32 -76.54 -14.69
N ARG A 394 45.47 -75.55 -15.58
CA ARG A 394 46.46 -74.47 -15.36
C ARG A 394 46.01 -73.01 -15.45
N VAL A 395 44.74 -72.68 -15.70
CA VAL A 395 44.29 -71.27 -15.59
C VAL A 395 42.93 -71.12 -14.88
N GLU A 396 42.45 -72.17 -14.18
CA GLU A 396 41.45 -72.04 -13.10
C GLU A 396 42.06 -71.46 -11.81
N ALA A 397 43.26 -70.86 -11.91
CA ALA A 397 43.92 -70.05 -10.89
C ALA A 397 43.97 -68.54 -11.23
N GLU A 398 43.24 -68.06 -12.25
CA GLU A 398 43.07 -66.62 -12.54
C GLU A 398 41.60 -66.14 -12.47
N GLN A 399 40.79 -66.79 -11.64
CA GLN A 399 39.54 -66.25 -11.10
C GLN A 399 39.75 -65.06 -10.12
N ALA A 400 40.90 -64.38 -10.19
CA ALA A 400 41.21 -63.17 -9.41
C ALA A 400 41.14 -61.87 -10.23
N VAL A 401 41.08 -61.92 -11.57
CA VAL A 401 41.25 -60.72 -12.42
C VAL A 401 39.92 -60.18 -12.99
N LEU A 402 38.80 -60.86 -12.80
CA LEU A 402 37.48 -60.38 -13.26
C LEU A 402 36.65 -59.67 -12.17
N HIS A 403 37.04 -59.78 -10.89
CA HIS A 403 36.37 -59.09 -9.78
C HIS A 403 36.98 -57.69 -9.48
N ASP A 404 38.18 -57.39 -9.99
CA ASP A 404 38.83 -56.07 -9.87
C ASP A 404 38.36 -55.05 -10.92
N LYS A 405 37.79 -55.50 -12.05
CA LYS A 405 37.34 -54.60 -13.12
C LYS A 405 36.00 -53.90 -12.85
N LEU A 406 35.19 -54.42 -11.93
CA LEU A 406 33.92 -53.81 -11.51
C LEU A 406 34.08 -52.86 -10.30
N ARG A 407 35.18 -52.99 -9.54
CA ARG A 407 35.51 -52.11 -8.40
C ARG A 407 36.12 -50.77 -8.85
N MET A 408 36.97 -50.80 -9.87
CA MET A 408 37.56 -49.59 -10.47
C MET A 408 36.57 -48.73 -11.27
N GLN A 409 35.45 -49.28 -11.75
CA GLN A 409 34.42 -48.50 -12.45
C GLN A 409 33.41 -47.81 -11.53
N GLN A 410 33.41 -48.11 -10.22
CA GLN A 410 32.56 -47.44 -9.23
C GLN A 410 33.33 -46.43 -8.35
N GLU A 411 34.66 -46.47 -8.32
CA GLU A 411 35.49 -45.46 -7.63
C GLU A 411 35.82 -44.21 -8.47
N LEU A 412 35.63 -44.24 -9.81
CA LEU A 412 35.93 -43.10 -10.68
C LEU A 412 34.83 -42.02 -10.70
N ILE A 413 33.58 -42.35 -10.31
CA ILE A 413 32.47 -41.39 -10.28
C ILE A 413 32.49 -40.55 -8.98
N ALA A 414 32.90 -41.12 -7.86
CA ALA A 414 33.00 -40.39 -6.58
C ALA A 414 34.24 -39.47 -6.48
N LEU A 415 35.31 -39.73 -7.25
CA LEU A 415 36.55 -38.92 -7.25
C LEU A 415 36.50 -37.72 -8.21
N VAL A 416 35.67 -37.75 -9.26
CA VAL A 416 35.47 -36.60 -10.17
C VAL A 416 34.53 -35.57 -9.54
N GLU A 417 33.46 -35.98 -8.87
CA GLU A 417 32.50 -35.08 -8.21
C GLU A 417 33.07 -34.38 -6.95
N ALA A 418 34.06 -35.00 -6.28
CA ALA A 418 34.77 -34.39 -5.15
C ALA A 418 35.92 -33.45 -5.59
N GLY A 419 36.44 -33.62 -6.81
CA GLY A 419 37.51 -32.80 -7.40
C GLY A 419 36.99 -31.51 -8.06
N GLU A 420 35.81 -31.56 -8.71
CA GLU A 420 35.18 -30.39 -9.32
C GLU A 420 34.75 -29.35 -8.27
N LYS A 421 34.21 -29.79 -7.12
CA LYS A 421 33.88 -28.90 -5.99
C LYS A 421 35.09 -28.23 -5.33
N ARG A 422 36.26 -28.88 -5.30
CA ARG A 422 37.49 -28.30 -4.71
C ARG A 422 38.24 -27.37 -5.67
N MET A 423 38.24 -27.64 -6.98
CA MET A 423 38.79 -26.69 -7.97
C MET A 423 37.91 -25.45 -8.14
N GLU A 424 36.59 -25.57 -7.99
CA GLU A 424 35.66 -24.45 -8.08
C GLU A 424 35.71 -23.56 -6.82
N GLN A 425 35.91 -24.14 -5.63
CA GLN A 425 36.19 -23.38 -4.40
C GLN A 425 37.56 -22.67 -4.43
N GLN A 426 38.60 -23.27 -5.02
CA GLN A 426 39.92 -22.62 -5.14
C GLN A 426 39.94 -21.50 -6.21
N ARG A 427 39.24 -21.69 -7.34
CA ARG A 427 39.05 -20.64 -8.36
C ARG A 427 38.15 -19.50 -7.88
N ALA A 428 37.16 -19.79 -7.02
CA ALA A 428 36.32 -18.76 -6.40
C ALA A 428 37.09 -17.89 -5.39
N ILE A 429 38.06 -18.47 -4.65
CA ILE A 429 38.91 -17.71 -3.70
C ILE A 429 39.93 -16.83 -4.45
N GLU A 430 40.55 -17.33 -5.52
CA GLU A 430 41.49 -16.53 -6.34
C GLU A 430 40.77 -15.48 -7.19
N SER A 431 39.56 -15.77 -7.70
CA SER A 431 38.65 -14.81 -8.32
C SER A 431 38.20 -13.72 -7.34
N LYS A 432 37.84 -14.10 -6.10
CA LYS A 432 37.45 -13.17 -5.04
C LYS A 432 38.59 -12.25 -4.61
N ASN A 433 39.83 -12.77 -4.50
CA ASN A 433 41.00 -11.96 -4.17
C ASN A 433 41.42 -11.02 -5.32
N ARG A 434 41.21 -11.41 -6.58
CA ARG A 434 41.43 -10.54 -7.76
C ARG A 434 40.35 -9.47 -7.87
N ALA A 435 39.09 -9.81 -7.59
CA ALA A 435 37.96 -8.88 -7.52
C ALA A 435 38.06 -7.93 -6.32
N GLU A 436 38.58 -8.36 -5.16
CA GLU A 436 38.87 -7.50 -4.01
C GLU A 436 40.04 -6.54 -4.30
N ALA A 437 41.08 -6.99 -5.00
CA ALA A 437 42.17 -6.12 -5.46
C ALA A 437 41.69 -5.08 -6.50
N GLU A 438 40.81 -5.49 -7.42
CA GLU A 438 40.14 -4.56 -8.35
C GLU A 438 39.18 -3.62 -7.63
N LEU A 439 38.46 -4.07 -6.58
CA LEU A 439 37.59 -3.23 -5.74
C LEU A 439 38.36 -2.20 -4.90
N VAL A 440 39.60 -2.49 -4.48
CA VAL A 440 40.47 -1.52 -3.80
C VAL A 440 40.94 -0.44 -4.79
N VAL A 441 41.35 -0.84 -5.99
CA VAL A 441 41.69 0.10 -7.06
C VAL A 441 40.46 0.88 -7.54
N MET A 442 39.28 0.24 -7.55
CA MET A 442 38.01 0.85 -7.94
C MET A 442 37.45 1.75 -6.83
N ARG A 443 37.70 1.49 -5.55
CA ARG A 443 37.39 2.39 -4.42
C ARG A 443 38.27 3.63 -4.42
N GLU A 444 39.56 3.50 -4.75
CA GLU A 444 40.46 4.65 -4.88
C GLU A 444 40.12 5.49 -6.13
N LYS A 445 39.73 4.82 -7.24
CA LYS A 445 39.17 5.48 -8.42
C LYS A 445 37.81 6.12 -8.13
N LEU A 446 36.91 5.48 -7.39
CA LEU A 446 35.64 6.08 -6.96
C LEU A 446 35.90 7.28 -6.06
N ARG A 447 36.86 7.22 -5.12
CA ARG A 447 37.22 8.37 -4.28
C ARG A 447 37.71 9.55 -5.11
N MET A 448 38.59 9.30 -6.08
CA MET A 448 39.07 10.33 -7.03
C MET A 448 37.98 10.81 -7.98
N THR A 449 37.00 9.96 -8.30
CA THR A 449 35.85 10.27 -9.17
C THR A 449 34.79 11.04 -8.39
N ASP A 450 34.57 10.76 -7.11
CA ASP A 450 33.68 11.47 -6.19
C ASP A 450 34.25 12.84 -5.80
N GLU A 451 35.58 12.97 -5.67
CA GLU A 451 36.25 14.26 -5.50
C GLU A 451 36.18 15.10 -6.78
N LYS A 452 36.29 14.45 -7.96
CA LYS A 452 36.00 15.07 -9.26
C LYS A 452 34.52 15.43 -9.40
N LEU A 453 33.60 14.56 -8.98
CA LEU A 453 32.15 14.78 -9.04
C LEU A 453 31.71 15.85 -8.04
N ARG A 454 32.45 16.04 -6.94
CA ARG A 454 32.22 17.14 -5.98
C ARG A 454 32.65 18.48 -6.57
N MET A 455 33.83 18.52 -7.19
CA MET A 455 34.32 19.70 -7.91
C MET A 455 33.50 20.00 -9.18
N GLU A 456 32.97 18.96 -9.83
CA GLU A 456 32.11 19.05 -11.01
C GLU A 456 30.66 19.34 -10.61
N LYS A 457 30.18 18.94 -9.42
CA LYS A 457 28.91 19.41 -8.82
C LYS A 457 28.99 20.86 -8.36
N GLU A 458 30.13 21.32 -7.83
CA GLU A 458 30.39 22.75 -7.58
C GLU A 458 30.45 23.56 -8.89
N LYS A 459 30.86 22.95 -10.00
CA LYS A 459 30.84 23.56 -11.35
C LYS A 459 29.50 23.47 -12.08
N ILE A 460 28.73 22.40 -11.87
CA ILE A 460 27.40 22.16 -12.46
C ILE A 460 26.32 22.92 -11.69
N GLY A 461 26.51 23.18 -10.40
CA GLY A 461 25.69 24.11 -9.61
C GLY A 461 25.72 25.56 -10.11
N GLN A 462 26.66 25.89 -11.01
CA GLN A 462 26.73 27.20 -11.67
C GLN A 462 26.07 27.26 -13.06
N LEU A 463 25.42 26.20 -13.56
CA LEU A 463 24.97 26.18 -14.97
C LEU A 463 23.53 25.75 -15.26
N THR A 464 22.66 25.55 -14.27
CA THR A 464 21.20 25.53 -14.52
C THR A 464 20.48 26.14 -13.35
N ALA A 465 19.98 27.37 -13.50
CA ALA A 465 19.05 27.92 -12.52
C ALA A 465 17.84 26.98 -12.39
N GLN A 466 17.52 26.57 -11.16
CA GLN A 466 16.49 25.58 -10.89
C GLN A 466 15.10 26.23 -10.94
N VAL A 467 14.12 25.51 -11.47
CA VAL A 467 12.70 25.86 -11.33
C VAL A 467 12.23 25.40 -9.96
N ILE A 468 11.77 26.33 -9.13
CA ILE A 468 11.17 26.03 -7.83
C ILE A 468 9.65 25.88 -8.01
N ARG A 469 9.08 24.83 -7.43
CA ARG A 469 7.63 24.60 -7.41
C ARG A 469 7.14 24.54 -5.97
N ILE A 470 6.18 25.39 -5.65
CA ILE A 470 5.49 25.41 -4.36
C ILE A 470 4.07 24.91 -4.62
N TYR A 471 3.76 23.69 -4.17
CA TYR A 471 2.45 23.08 -4.43
C TYR A 471 1.36 23.72 -3.56
N ALA A 472 0.10 23.54 -3.95
CA ALA A 472 -1.04 24.17 -3.27
C ALA A 472 -1.12 23.89 -1.76
N ARG A 473 -0.60 22.74 -1.29
CA ARG A 473 -0.51 22.38 0.14
C ARG A 473 0.49 23.21 0.92
N ASP A 474 1.51 23.74 0.23
CA ASP A 474 2.58 24.55 0.82
C ASP A 474 2.31 26.05 0.65
N LEU A 475 1.20 26.41 -0.01
CA LEU A 475 0.71 27.79 -0.10
C LEU A 475 -0.18 28.12 1.09
N ASP A 476 -0.13 29.38 1.51
CA ASP A 476 -1.07 29.94 2.48
C ASP A 476 -2.35 30.37 1.74
N ILE A 477 -3.31 29.45 1.70
CA ILE A 477 -4.62 29.67 1.07
C ILE A 477 -5.64 29.98 2.17
N ALA A 478 -6.25 31.16 2.10
CA ALA A 478 -7.28 31.57 3.04
C ALA A 478 -8.46 30.59 3.04
N TRP A 479 -8.88 30.17 4.23
CA TRP A 479 -9.98 29.23 4.47
C TRP A 479 -9.77 27.79 3.95
N SER A 480 -8.56 27.42 3.58
CA SER A 480 -8.27 26.11 2.94
C SER A 480 -8.53 24.87 3.82
N GLU A 481 -8.58 25.03 5.14
CA GLU A 481 -8.98 23.97 6.08
C GLU A 481 -10.50 23.74 6.11
N ASN A 482 -11.30 24.71 5.63
CA ASN A 482 -12.74 24.63 5.63
C ASN A 482 -13.25 23.98 4.34
N ILE A 483 -13.74 22.75 4.48
CA ILE A 483 -14.24 21.91 3.38
C ILE A 483 -15.47 22.50 2.64
N SER A 484 -16.16 23.48 3.24
CA SER A 484 -17.27 24.20 2.60
C SER A 484 -16.77 25.17 1.54
N TYR A 485 -15.55 25.68 1.67
CA TYR A 485 -14.97 26.68 0.78
C TYR A 485 -13.93 26.10 -0.18
N TRP A 486 -13.17 25.09 0.26
CA TRP A 486 -12.14 24.44 -0.54
C TRP A 486 -12.27 22.92 -0.54
N SER A 487 -11.78 22.30 -1.59
CA SER A 487 -11.63 20.85 -1.69
C SER A 487 -10.26 20.53 -2.29
N TRP A 488 -9.74 19.34 -1.98
CA TRP A 488 -8.41 18.93 -2.39
C TRP A 488 -8.53 17.82 -3.43
N LEU A 489 -7.95 18.05 -4.61
CA LEU A 489 -8.00 17.16 -5.76
C LEU A 489 -6.63 16.50 -5.97
N PRO A 490 -6.50 15.18 -5.83
CA PRO A 490 -5.25 14.49 -6.13
C PRO A 490 -4.96 14.55 -7.64
N LEU A 491 -3.74 14.92 -7.98
CA LEU A 491 -3.18 14.98 -9.33
C LEU A 491 -1.90 14.13 -9.38
N GLN A 492 -1.63 13.50 -10.52
CA GLN A 492 -0.35 12.83 -10.74
C GLN A 492 0.76 13.87 -10.91
N SER A 493 1.87 13.69 -10.19
CA SER A 493 3.06 14.52 -10.37
C SER A 493 3.71 14.28 -11.73
N GLU A 494 4.10 15.36 -12.42
CA GLU A 494 4.82 15.28 -13.70
C GLU A 494 6.29 14.87 -13.54
N THR A 495 6.85 14.96 -12.33
CA THR A 495 8.27 14.67 -12.06
C THR A 495 8.52 13.25 -11.57
N SER A 496 7.49 12.52 -11.16
CA SER A 496 7.60 11.15 -10.64
C SER A 496 6.26 10.44 -10.74
N SER A 497 6.24 9.26 -11.35
CA SER A 497 5.02 8.47 -11.57
C SER A 497 4.35 7.97 -10.29
N ASP A 498 5.07 8.02 -9.15
CA ASP A 498 4.62 7.48 -7.86
C ASP A 498 4.19 8.53 -6.83
N THR A 499 4.27 9.82 -7.15
CA THR A 499 3.93 10.89 -6.18
C THR A 499 2.63 11.60 -6.58
N LEU A 500 1.59 11.48 -5.76
CA LEU A 500 0.36 12.25 -5.90
C LEU A 500 0.52 13.63 -5.25
N VAL A 501 0.27 14.68 -6.01
CA VAL A 501 0.25 16.07 -5.52
C VAL A 501 -1.19 16.56 -5.47
N GLU A 502 -1.59 17.28 -4.43
CA GLU A 502 -2.97 17.76 -4.30
C GLU A 502 -3.09 19.22 -4.78
N ALA A 503 -4.05 19.47 -5.66
CA ALA A 503 -4.48 20.81 -6.04
C ALA A 503 -5.64 21.28 -5.16
N ALA A 504 -5.70 22.59 -4.89
CA ALA A 504 -6.78 23.21 -4.14
C ALA A 504 -7.88 23.71 -5.09
N THR A 505 -9.09 23.16 -4.99
CA THR A 505 -10.26 23.54 -5.79
C THR A 505 -11.24 24.35 -4.96
N LEU A 506 -11.49 25.57 -5.40
CA LEU A 506 -12.38 26.55 -4.79
C LEU A 506 -13.84 26.20 -5.04
N ARG A 507 -14.60 25.96 -3.97
CA ARG A 507 -16.05 25.73 -4.03
C ARG A 507 -16.81 27.04 -4.12
N GLU A 508 -16.60 27.93 -3.17
CA GLU A 508 -17.20 29.27 -3.17
C GLU A 508 -16.54 30.17 -2.13
N VAL A 509 -16.09 31.37 -2.49
CA VAL A 509 -15.68 32.41 -1.53
C VAL A 509 -15.99 33.81 -2.08
N CYS A 510 -16.45 34.73 -1.23
CA CYS A 510 -16.53 36.16 -1.58
C CYS A 510 -15.16 36.86 -1.47
N TRP A 511 -14.23 36.29 -0.67
CA TRP A 511 -12.87 36.78 -0.45
C TRP A 511 -11.86 35.70 -0.86
N LEU A 512 -11.11 35.97 -1.92
CA LEU A 512 -10.02 35.10 -2.40
C LEU A 512 -8.66 35.66 -1.96
N CYS A 513 -7.83 34.83 -1.33
CA CYS A 513 -6.43 35.17 -1.01
C CYS A 513 -5.56 33.90 -1.00
N ILE A 514 -4.51 33.90 -1.81
CA ILE A 514 -3.53 32.80 -1.94
C ILE A 514 -2.13 33.42 -1.90
N ASN A 515 -1.38 33.09 -0.86
CA ASN A 515 -0.04 33.61 -0.64
C ASN A 515 0.99 32.50 -0.70
N GLY A 516 2.22 32.87 -1.03
CA GLY A 516 3.37 32.00 -0.88
C GLY A 516 4.65 32.82 -0.72
N LYS A 517 5.67 32.13 -0.23
CA LYS A 517 6.99 32.70 0.03
C LYS A 517 8.07 31.71 -0.38
N VAL A 518 9.22 32.22 -0.76
CA VAL A 518 10.43 31.43 -1.01
C VAL A 518 11.62 32.14 -0.37
N ASP A 519 12.52 31.39 0.23
CA ASP A 519 13.77 31.94 0.74
C ASP A 519 14.72 32.20 -0.43
N THR A 520 15.40 33.35 -0.42
CA THR A 520 16.37 33.67 -1.46
C THR A 520 17.53 32.69 -1.55
N VAL A 521 17.82 31.92 -0.49
CA VAL A 521 18.86 30.86 -0.55
C VAL A 521 18.54 29.74 -1.53
N GLU A 522 17.26 29.56 -1.89
CA GLU A 522 16.84 28.55 -2.86
C GLU A 522 16.98 29.03 -4.31
N LEU A 523 17.19 30.33 -4.51
CA LEU A 523 17.29 30.96 -5.81
C LEU A 523 18.74 31.15 -6.24
N THR A 524 19.00 31.01 -7.54
CA THR A 524 20.34 31.22 -8.11
C THR A 524 20.61 32.72 -8.24
N PRO A 525 21.69 33.27 -7.67
CA PRO A 525 22.10 34.66 -7.86
C PRO A 525 22.32 35.02 -9.33
N GLU A 526 22.21 36.30 -9.65
CA GLU A 526 22.36 36.89 -10.99
C GLU A 526 21.41 36.29 -12.04
N THR A 527 20.33 35.65 -11.60
CA THR A 527 19.33 35.02 -12.47
C THR A 527 18.04 35.84 -12.45
N LYS A 528 17.47 36.07 -13.63
CA LYS A 528 16.13 36.65 -13.75
C LYS A 528 15.09 35.55 -13.57
N TYR A 529 14.13 35.76 -12.66
CA TYR A 529 13.04 34.84 -12.37
C TYR A 529 11.69 35.44 -12.76
N GLU A 530 10.76 34.56 -13.16
CA GLU A 530 9.33 34.87 -13.22
C GLU A 530 8.54 33.99 -12.24
N VAL A 531 7.54 34.59 -11.60
CA VAL A 531 6.64 33.92 -10.65
C VAL A 531 5.28 33.77 -11.30
N VAL A 532 4.80 32.53 -11.42
CA VAL A 532 3.52 32.20 -12.09
C VAL A 532 2.68 31.25 -11.24
N TYR A 533 1.39 31.56 -11.12
CA TYR A 533 0.40 30.66 -10.56
C TYR A 533 -0.12 29.71 -11.65
N VAL A 534 -0.01 28.41 -11.43
CA VAL A 534 -0.53 27.39 -12.35
C VAL A 534 -1.94 27.01 -11.90
N VAL A 535 -2.95 27.49 -12.62
CA VAL A 535 -4.36 27.37 -12.22
C VAL A 535 -5.24 26.87 -13.37
N LYS A 536 -6.44 26.43 -13.04
CA LYS A 536 -7.48 26.03 -14.00
C LYS A 536 -8.83 26.54 -13.50
N LEU A 537 -9.64 27.12 -14.37
CA LEU A 537 -11.03 27.44 -14.06
C LEU A 537 -11.97 26.44 -14.75
N GLU A 538 -12.86 25.82 -13.98
CA GLU A 538 -13.86 24.89 -14.52
C GLU A 538 -14.87 25.61 -15.42
N ASP A 539 -15.53 24.89 -16.33
CA ASP A 539 -16.58 25.44 -17.21
C ASP A 539 -17.77 26.04 -16.43
N THR A 540 -17.96 25.58 -15.19
CA THR A 540 -18.99 26.01 -14.24
C THR A 540 -18.52 27.15 -13.33
N ALA A 541 -17.30 27.67 -13.52
CA ALA A 541 -16.76 28.77 -12.73
C ALA A 541 -17.58 30.05 -12.92
N SER A 542 -17.79 30.79 -11.83
CA SER A 542 -18.56 32.05 -11.83
C SER A 542 -18.00 33.01 -10.79
N GLY A 543 -18.33 34.30 -10.90
CA GLY A 543 -17.87 35.36 -10.00
C GLY A 543 -16.51 35.98 -10.38
N TRP A 544 -16.03 35.70 -11.59
CA TRP A 544 -14.72 36.13 -12.10
C TRP A 544 -14.78 37.38 -12.98
N GLU A 545 -15.93 38.06 -13.03
CA GLU A 545 -16.12 39.32 -13.76
C GLU A 545 -15.26 40.45 -13.16
N THR A 546 -14.89 40.31 -11.89
CA THR A 546 -13.91 41.16 -11.22
C THR A 546 -12.50 40.59 -11.38
N PRO A 547 -11.53 41.40 -11.87
CA PRO A 547 -10.14 41.00 -11.93
C PRO A 547 -9.55 40.64 -10.56
N VAL A 548 -8.66 39.66 -10.51
CA VAL A 548 -7.84 39.38 -9.33
C VAL A 548 -6.59 40.24 -9.35
N ASN A 549 -6.09 40.59 -8.17
CA ASN A 549 -4.83 41.29 -7.99
C ASN A 549 -3.71 40.28 -7.71
N LEU A 550 -2.58 40.46 -8.36
CA LEU A 550 -1.34 39.74 -8.07
C LEU A 550 -0.29 40.72 -7.58
N LYS A 551 0.39 40.35 -6.50
CA LYS A 551 1.44 41.15 -5.87
C LYS A 551 2.71 40.31 -5.71
N LEU A 552 3.86 40.88 -6.09
CA LEU A 552 5.19 40.32 -5.87
C LEU A 552 6.03 41.32 -5.06
N THR A 553 6.57 40.87 -3.94
CA THR A 553 7.40 41.67 -3.03
C THR A 553 8.78 41.03 -2.89
N LEU A 554 9.83 41.82 -3.07
CA LEU A 554 11.21 41.41 -2.95
C LEU A 554 11.76 41.71 -1.56
N PRO A 555 12.77 40.95 -1.08
CA PRO A 555 13.38 41.17 0.23
C PRO A 555 14.01 42.57 0.39
N ASN A 556 14.19 42.97 1.65
CA ASN A 556 14.86 44.21 2.05
C ASN A 556 14.27 45.52 1.50
N ASN A 557 12.99 45.54 1.09
CA ASN A 557 12.31 46.71 0.52
C ASN A 557 13.04 47.33 -0.70
N ARG A 558 13.89 46.56 -1.40
CA ARG A 558 14.70 47.08 -2.52
C ARG A 558 13.86 47.60 -3.69
N ALA A 559 12.65 47.07 -3.87
CA ALA A 559 11.72 47.48 -4.91
C ALA A 559 10.33 47.71 -4.35
N ARG A 560 9.60 48.68 -4.93
CA ARG A 560 8.15 48.79 -4.71
C ARG A 560 7.51 47.45 -5.10
N PRO A 561 6.54 46.93 -4.32
CA PRO A 561 5.82 45.73 -4.69
C PRO A 561 5.28 45.86 -6.11
N GLN A 562 5.48 44.84 -6.92
CA GLN A 562 4.88 44.77 -8.24
C GLN A 562 3.46 44.28 -8.07
N GLU A 563 2.50 45.14 -8.34
CA GLU A 563 1.07 44.83 -8.22
C GLU A 563 0.40 44.98 -9.58
N ARG A 564 -0.46 44.03 -9.94
CA ARG A 564 -1.18 44.02 -11.23
C ARG A 564 -2.55 43.37 -11.06
N SER A 565 -3.53 43.83 -11.83
CA SER A 565 -4.86 43.21 -11.88
C SER A 565 -4.99 42.40 -13.18
N VAL A 566 -5.54 41.18 -13.07
CA VAL A 566 -5.70 40.23 -14.18
C VAL A 566 -7.12 39.68 -14.17
N SER A 567 -7.82 39.72 -15.30
CA SER A 567 -9.12 39.05 -15.44
C SER A 567 -8.90 37.55 -15.57
N LEU A 568 -9.60 36.76 -14.75
CA LEU A 568 -9.62 35.30 -14.88
C LEU A 568 -10.81 34.79 -15.69
N GLU A 569 -11.79 35.64 -16.01
CA GLU A 569 -13.00 35.27 -16.76
C GLU A 569 -12.67 34.67 -18.12
N GLU A 570 -11.67 35.23 -18.81
CA GLU A 570 -11.23 34.74 -20.12
C GLU A 570 -10.58 33.34 -20.05
N HIS A 571 -10.27 32.83 -18.86
CA HIS A 571 -9.63 31.53 -18.64
C HIS A 571 -10.62 30.42 -18.22
N ILE A 572 -11.92 30.74 -18.10
CA ILE A 572 -12.97 29.78 -17.81
C ILE A 572 -13.02 28.70 -18.90
N GLY A 573 -12.99 27.43 -18.48
CA GLY A 573 -13.05 26.26 -19.36
C GLY A 573 -11.78 25.96 -20.15
N LYS A 574 -10.70 26.72 -19.96
CA LYS A 574 -9.41 26.45 -20.60
C LYS A 574 -8.65 25.35 -19.83
N PRO A 575 -7.66 24.69 -20.47
CA PRO A 575 -6.66 23.87 -19.77
C PRO A 575 -5.90 24.68 -18.71
N TRP A 576 -4.96 24.05 -18.01
CA TRP A 576 -4.09 24.75 -17.06
C TRP A 576 -3.44 25.99 -17.70
N VAL A 577 -3.50 27.12 -17.00
CA VAL A 577 -2.98 28.42 -17.42
C VAL A 577 -2.01 28.97 -16.39
N ASP A 578 -1.00 29.67 -16.89
CA ASP A 578 -0.01 30.38 -16.08
C ASP A 578 -0.47 31.83 -15.87
N ILE A 579 -0.81 32.17 -14.63
CA ILE A 579 -1.16 33.55 -14.23
C ILE A 579 0.07 34.19 -13.60
N LYS A 580 0.69 35.11 -14.34
CA LYS A 580 1.95 35.75 -13.95
C LYS A 580 1.77 36.76 -12.84
N ALA A 581 2.47 36.58 -11.73
CA ALA A 581 2.51 37.54 -10.61
C ALA A 581 3.53 38.66 -10.85
N GLY A 582 4.73 38.32 -11.32
CA GLY A 582 5.80 39.30 -11.54
C GLY A 582 7.11 38.69 -12.04
N GLU A 583 8.10 39.56 -12.22
CA GLU A 583 9.48 39.18 -12.57
C GLU A 583 10.47 39.92 -11.69
N PHE A 584 11.60 39.31 -11.39
CA PHE A 584 12.67 39.98 -10.66
C PHE A 584 14.04 39.44 -11.06
N MET A 585 15.07 40.23 -10.79
CA MET A 585 16.46 39.80 -10.91
C MET A 585 16.96 39.48 -9.51
N MET A 586 17.41 38.25 -9.32
CA MET A 586 18.00 37.79 -8.06
C MET A 586 19.45 38.28 -7.98
N SER A 587 19.82 39.05 -6.96
CA SER A 587 21.21 39.49 -6.74
C SER A 587 21.88 38.65 -5.66
N ALA A 588 23.22 38.51 -5.72
CA ALA A 588 23.99 37.83 -4.67
C ALA A 588 23.88 38.49 -3.28
N GLU A 589 23.42 39.74 -3.21
CA GLU A 589 23.25 40.48 -1.95
C GLU A 589 21.83 40.35 -1.36
N ASP A 590 20.88 39.76 -2.11
CA ASP A 590 19.49 39.64 -1.66
C ASP A 590 19.35 38.53 -0.62
N THR A 591 19.04 38.94 0.62
CA THR A 591 18.85 38.05 1.77
C THR A 591 17.46 38.23 2.34
N GLY A 592 16.73 37.13 2.54
CA GLY A 592 15.37 37.12 3.10
C GLY A 592 14.38 36.35 2.22
N GLU A 593 13.11 36.74 2.26
CA GLU A 593 12.04 36.03 1.55
C GLU A 593 11.51 36.85 0.36
N VAL A 594 11.28 36.18 -0.78
CA VAL A 594 10.46 36.71 -1.88
C VAL A 594 9.02 36.25 -1.63
N SER A 595 8.08 37.19 -1.53
CA SER A 595 6.67 36.92 -1.24
C SER A 595 5.79 37.23 -2.44
N PHE A 596 4.80 36.37 -2.71
CA PHE A 596 3.84 36.55 -3.80
C PHE A 596 2.42 36.25 -3.33
N SER A 597 1.45 36.99 -3.90
CA SER A 597 0.04 36.91 -3.52
C SER A 597 -0.86 37.00 -4.75
N LEU A 598 -1.97 36.26 -4.72
CA LEU A 598 -3.12 36.36 -5.62
C LEU A 598 -4.36 36.58 -4.77
N TYR A 599 -5.07 37.70 -4.95
CA TYR A 599 -6.21 38.06 -4.11
C TYR A 599 -7.28 38.87 -4.84
N GLU A 600 -8.51 38.75 -4.39
CA GLU A 600 -9.60 39.68 -4.69
C GLU A 600 -10.51 39.72 -3.47
N THR A 601 -10.63 40.90 -2.87
CA THR A 601 -11.18 41.08 -1.51
C THR A 601 -12.11 42.28 -1.41
N GLU A 602 -12.33 43.01 -2.50
CA GLU A 602 -12.91 44.36 -2.46
C GLU A 602 -14.37 44.37 -2.95
N ASN A 603 -14.73 43.49 -3.88
CA ASN A 603 -16.03 43.54 -4.52
C ASN A 603 -17.10 42.64 -3.89
N GLY A 604 -16.73 41.72 -2.99
CA GLY A 604 -17.67 40.82 -2.31
C GLY A 604 -18.37 39.81 -3.23
N SER A 605 -18.00 39.73 -4.51
CA SER A 605 -18.54 38.77 -5.47
C SER A 605 -18.12 37.35 -5.12
N TRP A 606 -19.08 36.45 -4.97
CA TRP A 606 -18.82 35.03 -4.70
C TRP A 606 -18.20 34.35 -5.92
N LYS A 607 -16.99 33.82 -5.74
CA LYS A 607 -16.15 33.15 -6.73
C LYS A 607 -16.15 31.65 -6.52
N ARG A 608 -16.23 30.90 -7.61
CA ARG A 608 -16.20 29.43 -7.58
C ARG A 608 -15.46 28.84 -8.78
N GLY A 609 -14.99 27.61 -8.64
CA GLY A 609 -14.46 26.82 -9.75
C GLY A 609 -13.00 27.08 -10.12
N LEU A 610 -12.24 27.84 -9.33
CA LEU A 610 -10.78 27.97 -9.48
C LEU A 610 -10.08 26.78 -8.85
N THR A 611 -9.21 26.11 -9.59
CA THR A 611 -8.30 25.09 -9.09
C THR A 611 -6.86 25.56 -9.19
N VAL A 612 -6.11 25.46 -8.11
CA VAL A 612 -4.72 25.89 -7.99
C VAL A 612 -3.84 24.66 -7.82
N LYS A 613 -2.88 24.45 -8.73
CA LYS A 613 -1.93 23.33 -8.66
C LYS A 613 -0.70 23.70 -7.86
N CYS A 614 -0.05 24.79 -8.24
CA CYS A 614 1.20 25.25 -7.65
C CYS A 614 1.50 26.70 -8.07
N VAL A 615 2.54 27.27 -7.45
CA VAL A 615 3.29 28.41 -7.98
C VAL A 615 4.64 27.92 -8.47
N GLU A 616 5.01 28.31 -9.69
CA GLU A 616 6.34 28.08 -10.23
C GLU A 616 7.15 29.38 -10.21
N ILE A 617 8.39 29.28 -9.72
CA ILE A 617 9.39 30.33 -9.81
C ILE A 617 10.46 29.81 -10.74
N ARG A 618 10.42 30.28 -11.99
CA ARG A 618 11.24 29.73 -13.06
C ARG A 618 12.21 30.77 -13.62
N PRO A 619 13.44 30.36 -13.97
CA PRO A 619 14.38 31.25 -14.63
C PRO A 619 13.81 31.72 -15.96
N LYS A 620 14.06 32.99 -16.27
CA LYS A 620 13.64 33.64 -17.49
C LYS A 620 14.87 34.15 -18.22
N ASN A 621 15.12 33.58 -19.39
CA ASN A 621 16.22 33.99 -20.28
C ASN A 621 16.01 35.38 -20.87
#